data_AF-A0A3C2E8K0-F1
#
_entry.id   AF-A0A3C2E8K0-F1
#
_cell.length_a   1.000
_cell.length_b   1.000
_cell.length_c   1.000
_cell.angle_alpha   90.00
_cell.angle_beta   90.00
_cell.angle_gamma   90.00
#
_symmetry.space_group_name_H-M   'P 1'
#
loop_
_entity.id
_entity.type
_entity.pdbx_description
1 polymer ?
#
loop_
_entity_poly.entity_id
_entity_poly.type
_entity_poly.pdbx_seq_one_letter_code
_entity_poly.pdbx_strand_id
1 'polypeptide(L)'
;MLARAMADLEARNPKPLVLVCGFSVSKDASGYLQHFSGLAREAVAVQFHSGREPARTVEDLRAVIRSCGINSATAPSLAGAIGTALKVRPAPRILVCGSLYLAGEALALSDGTTPQPTPG
;
A
#
# COMPACT_ATOMS: atom_id res chain seq x y z
N MET A 1 -6.65 -2.79 -15.92
CA MET A 1 -6.66 -2.35 -14.51
C MET A 1 -5.46 -2.94 -13.77
N LEU A 2 -4.89 -2.23 -12.80
CA LEU A 2 -3.64 -2.61 -12.11
C LEU A 2 -3.65 -4.02 -11.50
N ALA A 3 -4.74 -4.42 -10.86
CA ALA A 3 -4.88 -5.77 -10.29
C ALA A 3 -4.73 -6.88 -11.34
N ARG A 4 -5.21 -6.65 -12.57
CA ARG A 4 -5.05 -7.60 -13.67
C ARG A 4 -3.58 -7.77 -14.06
N ALA A 5 -2.84 -6.67 -14.17
CA ALA A 5 -1.41 -6.71 -14.46
C ALA A 5 -0.64 -7.45 -13.35
N MET A 6 -1.03 -7.28 -12.09
CA MET A 6 -0.44 -8.02 -10.98
C MET A 6 -0.75 -9.52 -11.06
N ALA A 7 -1.99 -9.90 -11.40
CA ALA A 7 -2.37 -11.29 -11.60
C ALA A 7 -1.60 -11.94 -12.77
N ASP A 8 -1.40 -11.22 -13.87
CA ASP A 8 -0.62 -11.71 -15.02
C ASP A 8 0.87 -11.90 -14.67
N LEU A 9 1.44 -11.04 -13.81
CA LEU A 9 2.79 -11.22 -13.28
C LEU A 9 2.88 -12.42 -12.33
N GLU A 10 1.86 -12.63 -11.51
CA GLU A 10 1.80 -13.78 -10.61
C GLU A 10 1.78 -15.10 -11.36
N ALA A 11 0.97 -15.19 -12.42
CA ALA A 11 0.92 -16.37 -13.29
C ALA A 11 2.27 -16.68 -13.96
N ARG A 12 3.07 -15.67 -14.28
CA ARG A 12 4.37 -15.83 -14.96
C ARG A 12 5.53 -16.14 -14.01
N ASN A 13 5.49 -15.64 -12.78
CA ASN A 13 6.55 -15.81 -11.79
C ASN A 13 5.92 -15.74 -10.40
N PRO A 14 5.50 -16.84 -9.79
CA PRO A 14 4.72 -16.80 -8.56
C PRO A 14 5.50 -16.18 -7.38
N LYS A 15 5.00 -15.07 -6.83
CA LYS A 15 5.52 -14.44 -5.60
C LYS A 15 4.38 -13.77 -4.84
N PRO A 16 4.28 -13.98 -3.52
CA PRO A 16 3.23 -13.35 -2.72
C PRO A 16 3.13 -11.85 -2.97
N LEU A 17 1.94 -11.34 -3.27
CA LEU A 17 1.70 -9.91 -3.39
C LEU A 17 1.39 -9.32 -2.01
N VAL A 18 2.16 -8.32 -1.59
CA VAL A 18 1.92 -7.52 -0.40
C VAL A 18 1.65 -6.08 -0.81
N LEU A 19 0.53 -5.53 -0.36
CA LEU A 19 0.21 -4.11 -0.56
C LEU A 19 0.81 -3.30 0.58
N VAL A 20 1.40 -2.15 0.27
CA VAL A 20 1.73 -1.11 1.26
C VAL A 20 0.91 0.10 0.85
N CYS A 21 -0.07 0.48 1.66
CA CYS A 21 -1.07 1.43 1.22
C CYS A 21 -1.48 2.45 2.29
N GLY A 22 -1.81 3.64 1.80
CA GLY A 22 -2.35 4.75 2.57
C GLY A 22 -3.31 5.54 1.69
N PHE A 23 -4.46 5.95 2.22
CA PHE A 23 -5.52 6.63 1.48
C PHE A 23 -5.99 7.89 2.21
N SER A 24 -6.33 8.94 1.47
CA SER A 24 -7.09 10.07 2.03
C SER A 24 -8.49 9.65 2.47
N VAL A 25 -9.07 10.37 3.42
CA VAL A 25 -10.45 10.14 3.89
C VAL A 25 -11.49 10.25 2.76
N SER A 26 -11.23 11.09 1.76
CA SER A 26 -12.11 11.32 0.60
C SER A 26 -12.15 10.16 -0.40
N LYS A 27 -11.16 9.26 -0.39
CA LYS A 27 -11.00 8.22 -1.41
C LYS A 27 -11.75 6.95 -1.04
N ASP A 28 -12.38 6.31 -2.04
CA ASP A 28 -12.97 4.99 -1.88
C ASP A 28 -11.88 3.90 -1.83
N ALA A 29 -11.31 3.72 -0.64
CA ALA A 29 -10.31 2.70 -0.39
C ALA A 29 -10.89 1.28 -0.57
N SER A 30 -12.15 1.05 -0.19
CA SER A 30 -12.83 -0.25 -0.34
C SER A 30 -12.95 -0.66 -1.80
N GLY A 31 -13.49 0.21 -2.67
CA GLY A 31 -13.64 -0.09 -4.09
C GLY A 31 -12.30 -0.39 -4.77
N TYR A 32 -11.23 0.31 -4.37
CA TYR A 32 -9.88 0.00 -4.85
C TYR A 32 -9.36 -1.35 -4.33
N LEU A 33 -9.47 -1.61 -3.02
CA LEU A 33 -8.91 -2.80 -2.37
C LEU A 33 -9.66 -4.09 -2.75
N GLN A 34 -10.96 -4.01 -3.07
CA GLN A 34 -11.75 -5.14 -3.53
C GLN A 34 -11.15 -5.82 -4.77
N HIS A 35 -10.50 -5.07 -5.66
CA HIS A 35 -9.82 -5.63 -6.83
C HIS A 35 -8.63 -6.54 -6.49
N PHE A 36 -8.13 -6.49 -5.26
CA PHE A 36 -7.02 -7.30 -4.77
C PHE A 36 -7.47 -8.43 -3.85
N SER A 37 -8.78 -8.58 -3.60
CA SER A 37 -9.32 -9.69 -2.82
C SER A 37 -8.97 -11.02 -3.49
N GLY A 38 -8.42 -11.96 -2.71
CA GLY A 38 -7.93 -13.24 -3.21
C GLY A 38 -6.61 -13.20 -4.00
N LEU A 39 -6.09 -12.01 -4.34
CA LEU A 39 -4.81 -11.82 -5.03
C LEU A 39 -3.70 -11.37 -4.06
N ALA A 40 -4.00 -10.38 -3.22
CA ALA A 40 -3.06 -9.90 -2.22
C ALA A 40 -3.03 -10.86 -1.02
N ARG A 41 -1.83 -11.29 -0.63
CA ARG A 41 -1.62 -12.09 0.58
C ARG A 41 -1.88 -11.26 1.84
N GLU A 42 -1.43 -10.01 1.82
CA GLU A 42 -1.49 -9.08 2.93
C GLU A 42 -1.46 -7.64 2.43
N ALA A 43 -2.03 -6.72 3.21
CA ALA A 43 -1.86 -5.29 3.05
C ALA A 43 -1.41 -4.63 4.37
N VAL A 44 -0.37 -3.82 4.29
CA VAL A 44 0.15 -3.04 5.40
C VAL A 44 -0.36 -1.60 5.27
N ALA A 45 -1.17 -1.18 6.23
CA ALA A 45 -1.72 0.17 6.31
C ALA A 45 -0.67 1.14 6.87
N VAL A 46 -0.51 2.27 6.17
CA VAL A 46 0.38 3.37 6.55
C VAL A 46 -0.40 4.68 6.47
N GLN A 47 -0.24 5.52 7.49
CA GLN A 47 -0.76 6.87 7.47
C GLN A 47 0.33 7.82 6.97
N PHE A 48 0.07 8.49 5.85
CA PHE A 48 0.93 9.56 5.38
C PHE A 48 0.56 10.87 6.06
N HIS A 49 1.55 11.73 6.27
CA HIS A 49 1.38 13.02 6.96
C HIS A 49 1.60 14.20 6.00
N SER A 50 2.17 13.92 4.83
CA SER A 50 2.36 14.86 3.75
C SER A 50 1.11 14.80 2.84
N GLY A 51 0.26 15.82 2.86
CA GLY A 51 -0.97 15.80 2.08
C GLY A 51 -1.84 17.03 2.26
N ARG A 52 -2.52 17.46 1.19
CA ARG A 52 -3.56 18.50 1.26
C ARG A 52 -4.83 18.03 1.98
N GLU A 53 -5.12 16.74 1.86
CA GLU A 53 -6.27 16.10 2.49
C GLU A 53 -5.82 15.21 3.65
N PRO A 54 -6.62 15.07 4.71
CA PRO A 54 -6.30 14.19 5.80
C PRO A 54 -6.24 12.73 5.31
N ALA A 55 -5.14 12.06 5.65
CA ALA A 55 -5.02 10.61 5.51
C ALA A 55 -5.99 9.92 6.48
N ARG A 56 -6.57 8.79 6.06
CA ARG A 56 -7.25 7.86 6.98
C ARG A 56 -6.26 7.40 8.05
N THR A 57 -6.77 7.18 9.25
CA THR A 57 -6.00 6.55 10.32
C THR A 57 -5.61 5.12 9.91
N VAL A 58 -4.53 4.59 10.47
CA VAL A 58 -4.11 3.22 10.17
C VAL A 58 -5.13 2.20 10.66
N GLU A 59 -5.86 2.49 11.75
CA GLU A 59 -6.94 1.65 12.28
C GLU A 59 -8.15 1.60 11.34
N ASP A 60 -8.60 2.75 10.83
CA ASP A 60 -9.72 2.81 9.88
C ASP A 60 -9.36 2.08 8.59
N LEU A 61 -8.16 2.32 8.05
CA LEU A 61 -7.72 1.66 6.83
C LEU A 61 -7.56 0.14 7.04
N ARG A 62 -7.05 -0.29 8.21
CA ARG A 62 -7.00 -1.71 8.58
C ARG A 62 -8.39 -2.35 8.60
N ALA A 63 -9.41 -1.65 9.12
CA ALA A 63 -10.78 -2.16 9.11
C ALA A 63 -11.30 -2.34 7.67
N VAL A 64 -11.04 -1.37 6.79
CA VAL A 64 -11.41 -1.45 5.36
C VAL A 64 -10.68 -2.58 4.62
N ILE A 65 -9.39 -2.78 4.86
CA ILE A 65 -8.62 -3.88 4.26
C ILE A 65 -9.23 -5.23 4.67
N ARG A 66 -9.55 -5.38 5.96
CA ARG A 66 -10.15 -6.60 6.50
C ARG A 66 -11.54 -6.86 5.92
N SER A 67 -12.37 -5.83 5.74
CA SER A 67 -13.69 -6.00 5.13
C SER A 67 -13.63 -6.42 3.65
N CYS A 68 -12.49 -6.18 2.98
CA CYS A 68 -12.22 -6.67 1.62
C CYS A 68 -11.68 -8.12 1.59
N GLY A 69 -11.54 -8.78 2.74
CA GLY A 69 -11.03 -10.15 2.84
C GLY A 69 -9.51 -10.28 2.72
N ILE A 70 -8.76 -9.19 2.93
CA ILE A 70 -7.29 -9.18 2.84
C ILE A 70 -6.71 -9.17 4.27
N ASN A 71 -5.64 -9.95 4.50
CA ASN A 71 -4.93 -9.89 5.78
C ASN A 71 -4.35 -8.49 5.99
N SER A 72 -4.47 -7.94 7.19
CA SER A 72 -4.07 -6.55 7.46
C SER A 72 -3.08 -6.44 8.61
N ALA A 73 -1.97 -5.75 8.34
CA ALA A 73 -1.05 -5.21 9.33
C ALA A 73 -1.05 -3.68 9.26
N THR A 74 -0.45 -3.05 10.27
CA THR A 74 -0.19 -1.61 10.31
C THR A 74 1.30 -1.36 10.51
N ALA A 75 1.78 -0.21 10.07
CA ALA A 75 3.15 0.23 10.34
C ALA A 75 3.19 1.74 10.58
N PRO A 76 4.13 2.23 11.42
CA PRO A 76 4.22 3.65 11.76
C PRO A 76 4.81 4.50 10.63
N SER A 77 5.40 3.88 9.61
CA SER A 77 6.03 4.56 8.48
C SER A 77 6.08 3.66 7.26
N LEU A 78 6.33 4.25 6.09
CA LEU A 78 6.53 3.52 4.85
C LEU A 78 7.71 2.53 4.95
N ALA A 79 8.84 2.96 5.53
CA ALA A 79 9.99 2.08 5.75
C ALA A 79 9.65 0.90 6.66
N GLY A 80 8.90 1.15 7.75
CA GLY A 80 8.40 0.09 8.62
C GLY A 80 7.45 -0.87 7.90
N ALA A 81 6.62 -0.36 7.00
CA ALA A 81 5.69 -1.16 6.22
C ALA A 81 6.40 -2.07 5.22
N ILE A 82 7.42 -1.54 4.53
CA ILE A 82 8.29 -2.33 3.64
C ILE A 82 9.01 -3.40 4.46
N GLY A 83 9.55 -3.05 5.63
CA GLY A 83 10.18 -4.02 6.55
C GLY A 83 9.23 -5.14 6.99
N THR A 84 7.97 -4.81 7.29
CA THR A 84 6.92 -5.80 7.58
C THR A 84 6.61 -6.67 6.36
N ALA A 85 6.43 -6.08 5.18
CA ALA A 85 6.17 -6.80 3.95
C ALA A 85 7.30 -7.80 3.62
N LEU A 86 8.56 -7.39 3.77
CA LEU A 86 9.74 -8.22 3.50
C LEU A 86 9.87 -9.45 4.41
N LYS A 87 9.12 -9.54 5.52
CA LYS A 87 9.07 -10.75 6.36
C LYS A 87 8.31 -11.90 5.68
N VAL A 88 7.47 -11.61 4.69
CA VAL A 88 6.72 -12.62 3.92
C VAL A 88 7.69 -13.52 3.13
N ARG A 89 7.43 -14.83 3.17
CA ARG A 89 8.22 -15.84 2.44
C ARG A 89 7.32 -16.65 1.48
N PRO A 90 7.80 -16.98 0.26
CA PRO A 90 9.04 -16.51 -0.37
C PRO A 90 9.01 -14.99 -0.60
N ALA A 91 10.15 -14.40 -0.97
CA ALA A 91 10.30 -12.94 -1.09
C ALA A 91 9.15 -12.32 -1.93
N PRO A 92 8.39 -11.37 -1.37
CA PRO A 92 7.14 -10.93 -1.97
C PRO A 92 7.36 -9.93 -3.11
N ARG A 93 6.31 -9.67 -3.88
CA ARG A 93 6.15 -8.42 -4.61
C ARG A 93 5.49 -7.39 -3.70
N ILE A 94 6.08 -6.21 -3.62
CA ILE A 94 5.53 -5.11 -2.83
C ILE A 94 4.94 -4.09 -3.79
N LEU A 95 3.65 -3.79 -3.62
CA LEU A 95 2.97 -2.72 -4.35
C LEU A 95 2.68 -1.57 -3.38
N VAL A 96 3.37 -0.45 -3.56
CA VAL A 96 3.06 0.81 -2.85
C VAL A 96 1.92 1.53 -3.59
N CYS A 97 0.81 1.83 -2.92
CA CYS A 97 -0.36 2.40 -3.58
C CYS A 97 -1.27 3.24 -2.65
N GLY A 98 -2.28 3.87 -3.26
CA GLY A 98 -3.35 4.61 -2.55
C GLY A 98 -3.13 6.12 -2.44
N SER A 99 -1.89 6.60 -2.52
CA SER A 99 -1.57 8.03 -2.46
C SER A 99 -0.32 8.38 -3.27
N LEU A 100 -0.36 9.50 -3.99
CA LEU A 100 0.82 10.05 -4.68
C LEU A 100 1.87 10.54 -3.68
N TYR A 101 1.47 10.99 -2.50
CA TYR A 101 2.39 11.37 -1.44
C TYR A 101 3.18 10.16 -0.94
N LEU A 102 2.50 9.02 -0.76
CA LEU A 102 3.15 7.76 -0.38
C LEU A 102 4.09 7.25 -1.49
N ALA A 103 3.70 7.41 -2.75
CA ALA A 103 4.58 7.09 -3.89
C ALA A 103 5.82 8.02 -3.92
N GLY A 104 5.65 9.30 -3.61
CA GLY A 104 6.75 10.26 -3.48
C GLY A 104 7.70 9.92 -2.33
N GLU A 105 7.16 9.52 -1.17
CA GLU A 105 7.95 9.01 -0.04
C GLU A 105 8.72 7.74 -0.41
N ALA A 106 8.13 6.85 -1.21
CA ALA A 106 8.80 5.63 -1.68
C ALA A 106 9.97 5.94 -2.63
N LEU A 107 9.78 6.90 -3.54
CA LEU A 107 10.82 7.36 -4.45
C LEU A 107 11.96 8.01 -3.66
N ALA A 108 11.62 8.84 -2.69
CA ALA A 108 12.58 9.50 -1.82
C ALA A 108 13.47 8.52 -1.03
N LEU A 109 12.86 7.44 -0.50
CA LEU A 109 13.58 6.36 0.17
C LEU A 109 14.52 5.58 -0.77
N SER A 110 14.19 5.52 -2.06
CA SER A 110 14.94 4.75 -3.05
C SER A 110 16.14 5.54 -3.60
N ASP A 111 15.98 6.84 -3.82
CA ASP A 111 16.97 7.71 -4.48
C ASP A 111 17.77 8.60 -3.51
N GLY A 112 17.58 8.47 -2.20
CA GLY A 112 18.21 9.35 -1.20
C GLY A 112 17.82 10.83 -1.30
N THR A 113 16.77 11.14 -2.07
CA THR A 113 16.28 12.50 -2.35
C THR A 113 15.05 12.76 -1.49
N THR A 114 14.92 13.89 -0.82
CA THR A 114 13.75 14.18 0.04
C THR A 114 12.44 14.31 -0.77
N PRO A 115 11.27 13.92 -0.20
CA PRO A 115 9.99 14.04 -0.89
C PRO A 115 9.72 15.49 -1.31
N GLN A 116 9.47 15.73 -2.61
CA GLN A 116 9.16 17.06 -3.12
C GLN A 116 7.73 17.48 -2.69
N PRO A 117 7.56 18.60 -1.96
CA PRO A 117 6.23 19.09 -1.62
C PRO A 117 5.49 19.52 -2.89
N THR A 118 4.28 19.01 -3.09
CA THR A 118 3.42 19.40 -4.22
C THR A 118 2.77 20.76 -3.92
N PRO A 119 2.84 21.76 -4.83
CA PRO A 119 2.30 23.08 -4.55
C PRO A 119 0.79 23.05 -4.32
N GLY A 120 0.40 23.85 -3.30
CA GLY A 120 -0.92 24.29 -2.82
C GLY A 120 -1.65 25.22 -3.78
#